data_AF-A0A928J1Q6-F1
#
_entry.id   AF-A0A928J1Q6-F1
#
_cell.length_a   1.000
_cell.length_b   1.000
_cell.length_c   1.000
_cell.angle_alpha   90.00
_cell.angle_beta   90.00
_cell.angle_gamma   90.00
#
_symmetry.space_group_name_H-M   'P 1'
#
loop_
_entity.id
_entity.type
_entity.pdbx_description
1 polymer ?
#
loop_
_entity_poly.entity_id
_entity_poly.type
_entity_poly.pdbx_seq_one_letter_code
_entity_poly.pdbx_strand_id
1 'polypeptide(L)' 'MRNKQNKHLGIEIDPELHYKLHYISKYEGRSANAQILYLIRQCIKEFEKSEGVIQLPDLTQTEKQKADGQH' A
#
# COMPACT_ATOMS: atom_id res chain seq x y z
N MET A 1 15.79 3.73 -7.69
CA MET A 1 15.69 5.06 -7.03
C MET A 1 14.46 5.06 -6.13
N ARG A 2 14.56 5.53 -4.88
CA ARG A 2 13.42 5.59 -3.96
C ARG A 2 12.53 6.77 -4.36
N ASN A 3 11.27 6.50 -4.66
CA ASN A 3 10.27 7.54 -4.89
C ASN A 3 10.00 8.23 -3.54
N LYS A 4 10.20 9.56 -3.47
CA LYS A 4 10.06 10.35 -2.24
C LYS A 4 8.60 10.43 -1.77
N GLN A 5 7.65 10.22 -2.67
CA GLN A 5 6.22 10.20 -2.38
C GLN A 5 5.78 8.88 -1.73
N ASN A 6 6.58 7.80 -1.82
CA ASN A 6 6.25 6.53 -1.20
C ASN A 6 6.18 6.66 0.33
N LYS A 7 5.05 6.25 0.90
CA LYS A 7 4.85 6.18 2.35
C LYS A 7 5.24 4.81 2.87
N HIS A 8 5.75 4.77 4.10
CA HIS A 8 5.98 3.51 4.82
C HIS A 8 4.66 3.03 5.42
N LEU A 9 4.40 1.73 5.28
CA LEU A 9 3.23 1.09 5.87
C LEU A 9 3.69 0.31 7.11
N GLY A 10 3.37 0.82 8.29
CA GLY A 10 3.49 0.08 9.54
C GLY A 10 2.20 -0.70 9.79
N ILE A 11 2.32 -2.00 10.10
CA ILE A 11 1.17 -2.86 10.44
C ILE A 11 1.49 -3.62 11.72
N GLU A 12 0.48 -3.78 12.58
CA GLU A 12 0.49 -4.77 13.65
C GLU A 12 -0.10 -6.07 13.10
N ILE A 13 0.59 -7.17 13.32
CA ILE A 13 0.23 -8.48 12.80
C ILE A 13 0.53 -9.54 13.85
N ASP A 14 -0.39 -10.48 14.00
CA ASP A 14 -0.20 -11.64 14.86
C ASP A 14 1.05 -12.45 14.44
N PRO A 15 1.86 -12.97 15.38
CA PRO A 15 3.08 -13.71 15.07
C PRO A 15 2.88 -14.92 14.14
N GLU A 16 1.76 -15.62 14.25
CA GLU A 16 1.44 -16.78 13.40
C GLU A 16 1.19 -16.34 11.95
N LEU A 17 0.42 -15.27 11.77
CA LEU A 17 0.18 -14.70 10.43
C LEU A 17 1.46 -14.13 9.82
N HIS A 18 2.29 -13.46 10.62
CA HIS A 18 3.59 -12.97 10.18
C HIS A 18 4.48 -14.11 9.68
N TYR A 19 4.55 -15.22 10.41
CA TYR A 19 5.29 -16.41 9.99
C TYR A 19 4.76 -16.98 8.68
N LYS A 20 3.44 -17.19 8.58
CA LYS A 20 2.79 -17.74 7.38
C LYS A 20 3.00 -16.86 6.15
N LEU A 21 2.90 -15.54 6.31
CA LEU A 21 3.21 -14.59 5.24
C LEU A 21 4.65 -14.77 4.73
N HIS A 22 5.62 -14.84 5.64
CA HIS A 22 7.02 -15.04 5.28
C HIS A 22 7.27 -16.38 4.60
N TYR A 23 6.61 -17.44 5.05
CA TYR A 23 6.68 -18.76 4.43
C TYR A 23 6.21 -18.72 2.98
N ILE A 24 5.01 -18.18 2.74
CA ILE A 24 4.43 -18.04 1.39
C ILE A 24 5.31 -17.15 0.52
N SER A 25 5.79 -16.03 1.06
CA SER A 25 6.65 -15.10 0.31
C SER A 25 7.91 -15.80 -0.20
N LYS A 26 8.56 -16.62 0.63
CA LYS A 26 9.74 -17.41 0.24
C LYS A 26 9.41 -18.42 -0.86
N TYR A 27 8.28 -19.13 -0.71
CA TYR A 27 7.81 -20.08 -1.72
C TYR A 27 7.56 -19.41 -3.08
N GLU A 28 6.95 -18.23 -3.07
CA GLU A 28 6.67 -17.40 -4.26
C GLU A 28 7.90 -16.66 -4.82
N GLY A 29 9.07 -16.78 -4.19
CA GLY A 29 10.30 -16.07 -4.60
C GLY A 29 10.24 -14.55 -4.38
N ARG A 30 9.45 -14.09 -3.40
CA ARG A 30 9.24 -12.66 -3.09
C ARG A 30 9.74 -12.30 -1.70
N SER A 31 10.07 -11.03 -1.51
CA SER A 31 10.19 -10.47 -0.15
C SER A 31 8.80 -10.34 0.48
N ALA A 32 8.71 -10.34 1.81
CA ALA A 32 7.43 -10.16 2.50
C ALA A 32 6.74 -8.85 2.10
N ASN A 33 7.50 -7.76 1.95
CA ASN A 33 6.96 -6.49 1.48
C ASN A 33 6.42 -6.58 0.04
N ALA A 34 7.12 -7.29 -0.85
CA ALA A 34 6.63 -7.52 -2.21
C ALA A 34 5.37 -8.39 -2.24
N GLN A 35 5.27 -9.37 -1.35
CA GLN A 35 4.07 -10.20 -1.18
C GLN A 35 2.88 -9.39 -0.66
N ILE A 36 3.08 -8.53 0.35
CA ILE A 36 2.03 -7.63 0.86
C ILE A 36 1.51 -6.72 -0.27
N LEU A 37 2.42 -6.09 -1.02
CA LEU A 37 2.02 -5.23 -2.15
C LEU A 37 1.27 -6.01 -3.24
N TYR A 38 1.65 -7.27 -3.48
CA TYR A 38 0.93 -8.14 -4.41
C TYR A 38 -0.49 -8.42 -3.92
N LEU A 39 -0.66 -8.82 -2.66
CA LEU A 39 -1.95 -9.12 -2.05
C LEU A 39 -2.88 -7.89 -2.03
N ILE A 40 -2.35 -6.72 -1.67
CA ILE A 40 -3.12 -5.45 -1.71
C ILE A 40 -3.63 -5.16 -3.13
N ARG A 41 -2.78 -5.33 -4.15
CA ARG A 41 -3.18 -5.12 -5.55
C ARG A 41 -4.23 -6.12 -6.02
N GLN A 42 -4.13 -7.39 -5.61
CA GLN A 42 -5.15 -8.38 -5.93
C GLN A 42 -6.48 -8.03 -5.27
N CYS A 43 -6.46 -7.64 -4.00
CA CYS A 43 -7.64 -7.20 -3.26
C CYS A 43 -8.33 -6.01 -3.95
N ILE A 44 -7.58 -4.96 -4.32
CA ILE A 44 -8.12 -3.81 -5.05
C ILE A 44 -8.71 -4.25 -6.39
N LYS A 45 -7.98 -5.05 -7.18
CA LYS A 45 -8.44 -5.52 -8.49
C LYS A 45 -9.73 -6.33 -8.40
N GLU A 46 -9.86 -7.19 -7.40
CA GLU A 46 -11.05 -8.00 -7.18
C GLU A 46 -12.24 -7.14 -6.75
N PHE A 47 -12.02 -6.21 -5.82
CA PHE A 47 -13.02 -5.23 -5.41
C PHE A 47 -13.50 -4.37 -6.59
N GLU A 48 -12.59 -3.81 -7.39
CA GLU A 48 -12.95 -2.95 -8.52
C GLU A 48 -13.70 -3.72 -9.62
N LYS A 49 -13.47 -5.03 -9.72
CA LYS A 49 -14.21 -5.90 -10.63
C LYS A 49 -15.66 -6.11 -10.18
N SER A 50 -15.95 -6.11 -8.87
CA SER A 50 -17.30 -6.33 -8.34
C SER A 50 -18.07 -5.03 -8.09
N GLU A 51 -17.43 -4.02 -7.50
CA GLU A 51 -18.08 -2.77 -7.05
C GLU A 51 -17.83 -1.58 -7.98
N GLY A 52 -16.91 -1.71 -8.93
CA GLY A 52 -16.48 -0.63 -9.81
C GLY A 52 -15.20 0.09 -9.36
N VAL A 53 -14.65 0.93 -10.25
CA VAL A 53 -13.32 1.54 -10.09
C VAL A 53 -13.28 2.54 -8.94
N ILE A 54 -12.24 2.44 -8.10
CA ILE A 54 -11.99 3.39 -7.02
C ILE A 54 -11.44 4.68 -7.61
N GLN A 55 -12.21 5.77 -7.50
CA GLN A 55 -11.75 7.08 -7.96
C GLN A 55 -10.80 7.70 -6.92
N LEU A 56 -9.60 8.08 -7.36
CA LEU A 56 -8.64 8.77 -6.51
C LEU A 56 -8.98 10.26 -6.41
N PRO A 57 -8.89 10.87 -5.22
CA PRO A 57 -9.04 12.32 -5.11
C PRO A 57 -7.89 13.04 -5.83
N ASP A 58 -8.19 14.18 -6.46
CA ASP A 58 -7.17 15.05 -7.05
C ASP A 58 -6.25 15.62 -5.96
N LEU A 59 -5.12 14.97 -5.73
CA LEU A 59 -4.11 15.36 -4.74
C LEU A 59 -3.33 16.64 -5.12
N THR A 60 -3.68 17.30 -6.23
CA THR A 60 -3.02 18.51 -6.76
C THR A 60 -3.32 19.78 -5.96
N GLN A 61 -4.26 19.75 -5.00
CA GLN A 61 -4.69 20.94 -4.25
C GLN A 61 -4.20 21.01 -2.80
N THR A 62 -3.80 19.89 -2.18
CA THR A 62 -3.49 19.84 -0.74
C THR A 62 -2.10 20.41 -0.40
N GLU A 63 -1.20 20.54 -1.37
CA GLU A 63 0.15 21.07 -1.14
C GLU A 63 0.20 22.61 -1.13
N LYS A 64 -0.78 23.31 -1.74
CA LYS A 64 -0.80 24.78 -1.78
C LYS A 64 -1.21 25.43 -0.46
N GLN A 65 -2.03 24.77 0.37
CA GLN A 65 -2.49 25.35 1.65
C GLN A 65 -1.45 25.29 2.79
N LYS A 66 -0.34 24.56 2.63
CA LYS A 66 0.73 24.51 3.66
C LYS A 66 1.85 25.52 3.45
N ALA A 67 1.86 26.25 2.33
CA ALA A 67 2.90 27.23 2.01
C ALA A 67 2.57 28.66 2.47
N ASP A 68 1.29 29.01 2.64
CA ASP A 68 0.85 30.38 2.95
C ASP A 68 0.48 30.62 4.43
N GLY A 69 0.82 29.69 5.33
CA GLY A 69 0.41 29.70 6.74
C GLY A 69 1.52 29.90 7.77
N GLN A 70 2.65 30.51 7.40
CA GLN A 70 3.63 31.02 8.37
C GLN A 70 3.64 32.55 8.30
N HIS A 71 2.79 33.18 9.12
CA HIS A 71 3.01 34.49 9.72
C HIS A 71 2.71 34.36 11.20
#